data_AF-A0AA87IE23-F1
#
_entry.id   AF-A0AA87IE23-F1
#
_cell.length_a   1.000
_cell.length_b   1.000
_cell.length_c   1.000
_cell.angle_alpha   90.00
_cell.angle_beta   90.00
_cell.angle_gamma   90.00
#
_symmetry.space_group_name_H-M   'P 1'
#
loop_
_entity.id
_entity.type
_entity.pdbx_description
1 polymer ?
#
loop_
_entity_poly.entity_id
_entity_poly.type
_entity_poly.pdbx_seq_one_letter_code
_entity_poly.pdbx_strand_id
1 'polypeptide(L)'
;ADLVKLIKDYALFLWKLDDPNIPEMPDSEKWTPPEGKKPVGYNSEDGAVLHPEPGDETEIKGHNGDIVVSEQEPGYWTLQIPGIECRQDIAEAYFGVKADTDGNFHVRDAATNIEYMAVLACLDQYGNPIVLPIGKCKVSDRDDMTLVSTEVVTFNVTFKMFKASDGYMFHVYGLLAAEKAGLATKVDSLAATPNTLTVAAGRTATFNVTVSPANASGWTITATSGDTAKATATVNGNTVTVTGKAATETGKPVTITATAGGKNVTVPVTVTA
;
A
#
# COMPACT_ATOMS: atom_id res chain seq x y z
N ALA A 1 11.70 -7.94 -17.70
CA ALA A 1 10.23 -7.86 -17.54
C ALA A 1 9.93 -8.40 -16.16
N ASP A 2 10.49 -7.73 -15.15
CA ASP A 2 10.80 -8.37 -13.85
C ASP A 2 9.82 -7.90 -12.75
N LEU A 3 8.77 -7.18 -13.15
CA LEU A 3 7.85 -6.46 -12.28
C LEU A 3 6.44 -7.04 -12.25
N VAL A 4 6.21 -8.24 -12.77
CA VAL A 4 4.89 -8.88 -12.70
C VAL A 4 5.03 -10.28 -12.11
N LYS A 5 5.27 -10.33 -10.80
CA LYS A 5 4.83 -11.48 -10.00
C LYS A 5 3.45 -11.12 -9.49
N LEU A 6 2.42 -11.75 -10.06
CA LEU A 6 1.03 -11.64 -9.60
C LEU A 6 0.96 -11.92 -8.10
N ILE A 7 0.08 -11.24 -7.38
CA ILE A 7 -0.30 -11.57 -6.00
C ILE A 7 -0.94 -12.97 -6.06
N LYS A 8 -0.16 -14.01 -5.76
CA LYS A 8 -0.59 -15.41 -5.91
C LYS A 8 -1.17 -16.01 -4.63
N ASP A 9 -0.89 -15.40 -3.48
CA ASP A 9 -1.34 -15.90 -2.17
C ASP A 9 -2.22 -14.84 -1.48
N TYR A 10 -3.49 -15.19 -1.29
CA TYR A 10 -4.42 -14.44 -0.45
C TYR A 10 -5.20 -15.36 0.48
N ALA A 11 -5.69 -14.81 1.58
CA ALA A 11 -6.57 -15.43 2.53
C ALA A 11 -7.82 -14.54 2.66
N LEU A 12 -8.97 -15.09 2.31
CA LEU A 12 -10.25 -14.41 2.50
C LEU A 12 -10.90 -14.89 3.80
N PHE A 13 -11.33 -13.96 4.63
CA PHE A 13 -12.11 -14.23 5.84
C PHE A 13 -13.49 -13.62 5.69
N LEU A 14 -14.51 -14.35 6.12
CA LEU A 14 -15.91 -13.97 5.94
C LEU A 14 -16.68 -14.11 7.26
N TRP A 15 -17.52 -13.14 7.58
CA TRP A 15 -18.43 -13.16 8.73
C TRP A 15 -19.80 -12.70 8.30
N LYS A 16 -20.86 -13.27 8.85
CA LYS A 16 -22.21 -12.77 8.62
C LYS A 16 -22.39 -11.47 9.40
N LEU A 17 -23.04 -10.47 8.81
CA LEU A 17 -23.29 -9.21 9.51
C LEU A 17 -24.27 -9.36 10.68
N ASP A 18 -25.07 -10.42 10.70
CA ASP A 18 -25.98 -10.74 11.80
C ASP A 18 -25.34 -11.58 12.92
N ASP A 19 -24.05 -11.90 12.83
CA ASP A 19 -23.32 -12.62 13.87
C ASP A 19 -23.08 -11.70 15.08
N PRO A 20 -23.57 -12.04 16.28
CA PRO A 20 -23.36 -11.23 17.48
C PRO A 20 -21.88 -11.15 17.91
N ASN A 21 -21.01 -12.02 17.40
CA ASN A 21 -19.58 -12.07 17.70
C ASN A 21 -18.72 -11.59 16.51
N ILE A 22 -19.29 -10.82 15.59
CA ILE A 22 -18.53 -10.24 14.48
C ILE A 22 -17.37 -9.39 15.02
N PRO A 23 -16.12 -9.59 14.54
CA PRO A 23 -14.98 -8.81 15.02
C PRO A 23 -15.05 -7.36 14.53
N GLU A 24 -14.29 -6.49 15.20
CA GLU A 24 -14.09 -5.13 14.74
C GLU A 24 -13.40 -5.12 13.36
N MET A 25 -13.74 -4.11 12.56
CA MET A 25 -13.15 -3.94 11.23
C MET A 25 -11.64 -3.72 11.36
N PRO A 26 -10.81 -4.39 10.54
CA PRO A 26 -9.40 -4.06 10.45
C PRO A 26 -9.17 -2.58 10.12
N ASP A 27 -8.18 -1.97 10.75
CA ASP A 27 -7.81 -0.56 10.58
C ASP A 27 -6.37 -0.35 10.09
N SER A 28 -5.64 -1.44 9.81
CA SER A 28 -4.23 -1.39 9.42
C SER A 28 -3.75 -2.65 8.68
N GLU A 29 -2.60 -2.54 8.02
CA GLU A 29 -1.91 -3.63 7.32
C GLU A 29 -1.32 -4.70 8.25
N LYS A 30 -1.30 -4.42 9.56
CA LYS A 30 -0.76 -5.33 10.60
C LYS A 30 -1.83 -6.23 11.19
N TRP A 31 -3.05 -6.13 10.68
CA TRP A 31 -4.16 -6.96 11.14
C TRP A 31 -3.83 -8.45 10.99
N THR A 32 -4.30 -9.21 11.97
CA THR A 32 -4.22 -10.67 12.00
C THR A 32 -5.60 -11.22 12.33
N PRO A 33 -5.99 -12.38 11.76
CA PRO A 33 -7.31 -12.95 12.02
C PRO A 33 -7.47 -13.28 13.51
N PRO A 34 -8.71 -13.15 14.05
CA PRO A 34 -9.02 -13.61 15.40
C PRO A 34 -8.62 -15.07 15.61
N GLU A 35 -8.23 -15.42 16.83
CA GLU A 35 -7.79 -16.77 17.17
C GLU A 35 -8.84 -17.82 16.74
N GLY A 36 -8.38 -18.86 16.03
CA GLY A 36 -9.24 -19.94 15.53
C GLY A 36 -10.02 -19.63 14.25
N LYS A 37 -10.11 -18.36 13.80
CA LYS A 37 -10.74 -18.05 12.51
C LYS A 37 -9.83 -18.48 11.37
N LYS A 38 -10.38 -19.33 10.50
CA LYS A 38 -9.69 -19.82 9.31
C LYS A 38 -10.20 -19.07 8.06
N PRO A 39 -9.37 -18.92 7.01
CA PRO A 39 -9.84 -18.38 5.75
C PRO A 39 -10.92 -19.28 5.13
N VAL A 40 -11.66 -18.78 4.16
CA VAL A 40 -12.76 -19.52 3.56
C VAL A 40 -12.32 -20.67 2.62
N GLY A 41 -11.05 -20.76 2.26
CA GLY A 41 -10.50 -21.85 1.43
C GLY A 41 -9.02 -21.67 1.06
N TYR A 42 -8.50 -22.56 0.22
CA TYR A 42 -7.22 -22.42 -0.50
C TYR A 42 -7.54 -22.06 -1.96
N ASN A 43 -6.84 -21.09 -2.54
CA ASN A 43 -7.21 -20.57 -3.87
C ASN A 43 -6.54 -21.35 -5.01
N SER A 44 -7.25 -21.45 -6.15
CA SER A 44 -6.70 -21.87 -7.44
C SER A 44 -5.63 -20.90 -7.94
N GLU A 45 -4.90 -21.33 -8.98
CA GLU A 45 -3.91 -20.53 -9.71
C GLU A 45 -4.41 -19.15 -10.21
N ASP A 46 -5.73 -18.90 -10.25
CA ASP A 46 -6.36 -17.74 -10.88
C ASP A 46 -6.58 -16.51 -9.97
N GLY A 47 -6.35 -16.60 -8.65
CA GLY A 47 -6.38 -15.44 -7.76
C GLY A 47 -7.78 -14.93 -7.35
N ALA A 48 -7.86 -13.67 -6.89
CA ALA A 48 -9.11 -12.95 -6.58
C ALA A 48 -9.18 -11.71 -7.48
N VAL A 49 -10.37 -11.37 -7.96
CA VAL A 49 -10.57 -10.23 -8.86
C VAL A 49 -11.43 -9.16 -8.19
N LEU A 50 -10.85 -7.98 -8.00
CA LEU A 50 -11.55 -6.77 -7.58
C LEU A 50 -11.92 -5.96 -8.83
N HIS A 51 -13.21 -5.74 -9.08
CA HIS A 51 -13.69 -5.09 -10.29
C HIS A 51 -14.61 -3.90 -9.98
N PRO A 52 -14.42 -2.73 -10.63
CA PRO A 52 -15.35 -1.62 -10.55
C PRO A 52 -16.49 -1.80 -11.55
N GLU A 53 -17.73 -1.69 -11.09
CA GLU A 53 -18.93 -1.68 -11.92
C GLU A 53 -19.51 -0.26 -11.98
N PRO A 54 -19.62 0.36 -13.16
CA PRO A 54 -20.31 1.64 -13.30
C PRO A 54 -21.79 1.46 -12.92
N GLY A 55 -22.38 2.47 -12.29
CA GLY A 55 -23.80 2.41 -11.97
C GLY A 55 -24.64 2.62 -13.23
N ASP A 56 -25.87 2.13 -13.19
CA ASP A 56 -26.79 2.18 -14.32
C ASP A 56 -27.11 3.63 -14.68
N GLU A 57 -27.09 3.94 -15.96
CA GLU A 57 -27.54 5.23 -16.48
C GLU A 57 -29.03 5.13 -16.80
N THR A 58 -29.85 5.83 -16.01
CA THR A 58 -31.28 5.97 -16.29
C THR A 58 -31.50 7.20 -17.15
N GLU A 59 -31.79 6.97 -18.43
CA GLU A 59 -32.19 8.02 -19.37
C GLU A 59 -33.72 8.14 -19.43
N ILE A 60 -34.26 9.32 -19.15
CA ILE A 60 -35.64 9.67 -19.51
C ILE A 60 -35.60 10.26 -20.91
N LYS A 61 -36.32 9.65 -21.85
CA LYS A 61 -36.40 10.10 -23.26
C LYS A 61 -37.69 10.89 -23.51
N GLY A 62 -37.56 12.00 -24.24
CA GLY A 62 -38.69 12.76 -24.76
C GLY A 62 -39.43 11.99 -25.85
N HIS A 63 -40.64 12.43 -26.22
CA HIS A 63 -41.43 11.82 -27.30
C HIS A 63 -40.74 11.84 -28.68
N ASN A 64 -39.68 12.64 -28.85
CA ASN A 64 -38.85 12.70 -30.05
C ASN A 64 -37.62 11.77 -29.99
N GLY A 65 -37.42 11.02 -28.90
CA GLY A 65 -36.28 10.13 -28.71
C GLY A 65 -35.05 10.80 -28.10
N ASP A 66 -35.06 12.12 -27.89
CA ASP A 66 -33.96 12.84 -27.26
C ASP A 66 -33.91 12.57 -25.75
N ILE A 67 -32.71 12.45 -25.20
CA ILE A 67 -32.50 12.31 -23.76
C ILE A 67 -32.80 13.67 -23.10
N VAL A 68 -33.79 13.70 -22.22
CA VAL A 68 -34.18 14.91 -21.50
C VAL A 68 -33.60 14.96 -20.08
N VAL A 69 -33.37 13.80 -19.48
CA VAL A 69 -32.69 13.66 -18.18
C VAL A 69 -31.85 12.38 -18.24
N SER A 70 -30.58 12.47 -17.85
CA SER A 70 -29.74 11.32 -17.54
C SER A 70 -29.39 11.37 -16.06
N GLU A 71 -29.72 10.30 -15.33
CA GLU A 71 -29.33 10.10 -13.94
C GLU A 71 -28.46 8.85 -13.87
N GLN A 72 -27.20 9.03 -13.45
CA GLN A 72 -26.28 7.92 -13.26
C GLN A 72 -26.35 7.44 -11.82
N GLU A 73 -26.76 6.19 -11.62
CA GLU A 73 -26.66 5.57 -10.30
C GLU A 73 -25.19 5.50 -9.85
N PRO A 74 -24.91 5.57 -8.54
CA PRO A 74 -23.55 5.42 -8.05
C PRO A 74 -23.04 3.99 -8.35
N GLY A 75 -21.90 3.91 -9.05
CA GLY A 75 -21.21 2.64 -9.29
C GLY A 75 -20.78 1.92 -8.01
N TYR A 76 -20.50 0.63 -8.13
CA TYR A 76 -20.16 -0.27 -7.03
C TYR A 76 -18.91 -1.09 -7.34
N TRP A 77 -18.39 -1.79 -6.33
CA TRP A 77 -17.25 -2.70 -6.51
C TRP A 77 -17.70 -4.15 -6.31
N THR A 78 -17.09 -5.06 -7.05
CA THR A 78 -17.29 -6.50 -6.90
C THR A 78 -15.97 -7.21 -6.58
N LEU A 79 -16.06 -8.26 -5.78
CA LEU A 79 -14.95 -9.17 -5.47
C LEU A 79 -15.34 -10.59 -5.86
N GLN A 80 -14.72 -11.11 -6.92
CA GLN A 80 -14.90 -12.49 -7.37
C GLN A 80 -13.85 -13.40 -6.72
N ILE A 81 -14.31 -14.52 -6.18
CA ILE A 81 -13.48 -15.48 -5.44
C ILE A 81 -13.76 -16.91 -5.95
N PRO A 82 -12.73 -17.67 -6.34
CA PRO A 82 -12.84 -19.10 -6.56
C PRO A 82 -13.03 -19.86 -5.25
N GLY A 83 -14.14 -20.60 -5.15
CA GLY A 83 -14.41 -21.55 -4.09
C GLY A 83 -13.82 -22.91 -4.44
N ILE A 84 -12.65 -23.22 -3.88
CA ILE A 84 -12.06 -24.56 -3.92
C ILE A 84 -11.99 -25.05 -2.48
N GLU A 85 -12.68 -26.14 -2.22
CA GLU A 85 -13.07 -26.66 -0.89
C GLU A 85 -14.20 -25.90 -0.18
N CYS A 86 -15.24 -26.66 0.12
CA CYS A 86 -16.51 -26.20 0.69
C CYS A 86 -16.37 -25.98 2.22
N ARG A 87 -15.82 -24.84 2.66
CA ARG A 87 -15.95 -24.42 4.07
C ARG A 87 -17.33 -23.81 4.31
N GLN A 88 -17.84 -23.95 5.53
CA GLN A 88 -19.19 -23.51 5.89
C GLN A 88 -19.49 -22.07 5.45
N ASP A 89 -18.59 -21.12 5.74
CA ASP A 89 -18.82 -19.70 5.43
C ASP A 89 -19.03 -19.44 3.92
N ILE A 90 -18.22 -20.06 3.06
CA ILE A 90 -18.34 -19.87 1.59
C ILE A 90 -19.48 -20.68 1.00
N ALA A 91 -19.80 -21.84 1.59
CA ALA A 91 -20.95 -22.65 1.21
C ALA A 91 -22.27 -21.94 1.55
N GLU A 92 -22.37 -21.35 2.73
CA GLU A 92 -23.52 -20.53 3.14
C GLU A 92 -23.64 -19.26 2.28
N ALA A 93 -22.52 -18.66 1.87
CA ALA A 93 -22.53 -17.58 0.89
C ALA A 93 -23.06 -18.03 -0.47
N TYR A 94 -22.58 -19.17 -0.99
CA TYR A 94 -23.02 -19.73 -2.27
C TYR A 94 -24.51 -20.08 -2.28
N PHE A 95 -24.99 -20.78 -1.25
CA PHE A 95 -26.38 -21.23 -1.14
C PHE A 95 -27.34 -20.16 -0.62
N GLY A 96 -26.83 -19.08 -0.02
CA GLY A 96 -27.65 -17.99 0.53
C GLY A 96 -28.42 -18.37 1.80
N VAL A 97 -28.06 -19.48 2.46
CA VAL A 97 -28.73 -20.00 3.67
C VAL A 97 -27.70 -20.42 4.71
N LYS A 98 -28.10 -20.46 5.98
CA LYS A 98 -27.26 -20.99 7.07
C LYS A 98 -27.32 -22.52 7.07
N ALA A 99 -26.19 -23.18 7.32
CA ALA A 99 -26.18 -24.61 7.54
C ALA A 99 -26.91 -24.94 8.85
N ASP A 100 -27.58 -26.09 8.90
CA ASP A 100 -28.17 -26.61 10.14
C ASP A 100 -27.09 -27.20 11.07
N THR A 101 -27.51 -27.73 12.23
CA THR A 101 -26.60 -28.31 13.24
C THR A 101 -25.79 -29.51 12.74
N ASP A 102 -26.27 -30.18 11.71
CA ASP A 102 -25.64 -31.35 11.12
C ASP A 102 -24.82 -30.99 9.86
N GLY A 103 -24.80 -29.70 9.48
CA GLY A 103 -24.07 -29.20 8.31
C GLY A 103 -24.85 -29.27 7.00
N ASN A 104 -26.17 -29.51 7.02
CA ASN A 104 -26.99 -29.57 5.82
C ASN A 104 -27.48 -28.18 5.38
N PHE A 105 -27.70 -28.04 4.08
CA PHE A 105 -28.25 -26.84 3.46
C PHE A 105 -29.67 -27.10 2.98
N HIS A 106 -30.62 -26.26 3.41
CA HIS A 106 -32.02 -26.33 3.01
C HIS A 106 -32.38 -25.09 2.20
N VAL A 107 -32.30 -25.22 0.87
CA VAL A 107 -32.44 -24.09 -0.07
C VAL A 107 -33.87 -24.05 -0.62
N ARG A 108 -34.59 -22.94 -0.37
CA ARG A 108 -35.97 -22.75 -0.83
C ARG A 108 -36.06 -22.10 -2.20
N ASP A 109 -35.14 -21.18 -2.47
CA ASP A 109 -35.06 -20.42 -3.71
C ASP A 109 -33.60 -20.02 -3.96
N ALA A 110 -33.35 -19.34 -5.08
CA ALA A 110 -32.00 -18.93 -5.48
C ALA A 110 -31.54 -17.61 -4.83
N ALA A 111 -32.29 -17.02 -3.88
CA ALA A 111 -31.96 -15.72 -3.33
C ALA A 111 -30.78 -15.77 -2.35
N THR A 112 -29.86 -14.81 -2.47
CA THR A 112 -28.64 -14.70 -1.66
C THR A 112 -28.74 -13.53 -0.66
N ASN A 113 -29.70 -13.57 0.26
CA ASN A 113 -30.03 -12.39 1.08
C ASN A 113 -29.12 -12.16 2.30
N ILE A 114 -28.17 -13.05 2.56
CA ILE A 114 -27.23 -12.89 3.68
C ILE A 114 -26.21 -11.82 3.33
N GLU A 115 -26.02 -10.88 4.26
CA GLU A 115 -24.99 -9.85 4.17
C GLU A 115 -23.77 -10.26 5.00
N TYR A 116 -22.59 -9.89 4.52
CA TYR A 116 -21.33 -10.30 5.08
C TYR A 116 -20.38 -9.11 5.30
N MET A 117 -19.50 -9.26 6.27
CA MET A 117 -18.22 -8.58 6.34
C MET A 117 -17.15 -9.51 5.77
N ALA A 118 -16.26 -8.96 4.95
CA ALA A 118 -15.16 -9.71 4.36
C ALA A 118 -13.82 -9.03 4.62
N VAL A 119 -12.77 -9.81 4.80
CA VAL A 119 -11.39 -9.30 4.87
C VAL A 119 -10.54 -10.13 3.94
N LEU A 120 -10.02 -9.49 2.89
CA LEU A 120 -9.06 -10.10 1.97
C LEU A 120 -7.64 -9.69 2.42
N ALA A 121 -6.85 -10.64 2.89
CA ALA A 121 -5.44 -10.44 3.23
C ALA A 121 -4.56 -11.07 2.15
N CYS A 122 -3.62 -10.34 1.57
CA CYS A 122 -2.72 -10.85 0.55
C CYS A 122 -1.30 -10.31 0.74
N LEU A 123 -0.35 -10.83 -0.05
CA LEU A 123 1.03 -10.36 -0.05
C LEU A 123 1.36 -9.69 -1.37
N ASP A 124 2.03 -8.53 -1.33
CA ASP A 124 2.60 -7.92 -2.52
C ASP A 124 3.79 -8.73 -3.07
N GLN A 125 4.34 -8.28 -4.20
CA GLN A 125 5.48 -8.94 -4.86
C GLN A 125 6.78 -8.97 -4.01
N TYR A 126 6.84 -8.20 -2.93
CA TYR A 126 7.96 -8.12 -1.99
C TYR A 126 7.66 -8.81 -0.65
N GLY A 127 6.49 -9.43 -0.50
CA GLY A 127 6.05 -10.09 0.73
C GLY A 127 5.49 -9.14 1.79
N ASN A 128 5.17 -7.88 1.45
CA ASN A 128 4.48 -6.98 2.37
C ASN A 128 2.99 -7.33 2.45
N PRO A 129 2.37 -7.27 3.64
CA PRO A 129 0.95 -7.53 3.80
C PRO A 129 0.11 -6.41 3.19
N ILE A 130 -0.93 -6.81 2.46
CA ILE A 130 -2.04 -5.97 2.01
C ILE A 130 -3.30 -6.51 2.69
N VAL A 131 -4.08 -5.62 3.29
CA VAL A 131 -5.34 -5.96 3.97
C VAL A 131 -6.45 -5.12 3.38
N LEU A 132 -7.47 -5.77 2.83
CA LEU A 132 -8.62 -5.13 2.18
C LEU A 132 -9.90 -5.54 2.93
N PRO A 133 -10.28 -4.78 3.97
CA PRO A 133 -11.52 -5.01 4.70
C PRO A 133 -12.73 -4.39 3.98
N ILE A 134 -13.83 -5.14 3.98
CA ILE A 134 -15.10 -4.83 3.32
C ILE A 134 -16.19 -4.88 4.38
N GLY A 135 -16.75 -3.72 4.71
CA GLY A 135 -17.69 -3.60 5.81
C GLY A 135 -19.08 -4.15 5.55
N LYS A 136 -19.50 -4.19 4.29
CA LYS A 136 -20.77 -4.75 3.89
C LYS A 136 -20.71 -5.24 2.46
N CYS A 137 -20.94 -6.54 2.26
CA CYS A 137 -21.10 -7.13 0.94
C CYS A 137 -22.21 -8.19 0.92
N LYS A 138 -22.70 -8.48 -0.28
CA LYS A 138 -23.67 -9.55 -0.54
C LYS A 138 -23.32 -10.22 -1.85
N VAL A 139 -23.59 -11.51 -1.97
CA VAL A 139 -23.40 -12.24 -3.23
C VAL A 139 -24.32 -11.65 -4.30
N SER A 140 -23.73 -11.14 -5.38
CA SER A 140 -24.45 -10.61 -6.54
C SER A 140 -24.50 -11.59 -7.70
N ASP A 141 -23.49 -12.43 -7.83
CA ASP A 141 -23.40 -13.43 -8.88
C ASP A 141 -22.66 -14.69 -8.41
N ARG A 142 -22.89 -15.80 -9.08
CA ARG A 142 -22.27 -17.09 -8.78
C ARG A 142 -22.19 -17.97 -10.03
N ASP A 143 -21.10 -18.70 -10.15
CA ASP A 143 -20.93 -19.69 -11.22
C ASP A 143 -21.63 -21.01 -10.87
N ASP A 144 -21.85 -21.83 -11.90
CA ASP A 144 -22.40 -23.18 -11.72
C ASP A 144 -21.44 -24.06 -10.90
N MET A 145 -21.98 -24.74 -9.89
CA MET A 145 -21.23 -25.79 -9.18
C MET A 145 -21.23 -27.06 -10.02
N THR A 146 -20.05 -27.48 -10.46
CA THR A 146 -19.90 -28.73 -11.23
C THR A 146 -19.59 -29.89 -10.28
N LEU A 147 -20.46 -30.91 -10.26
CA LEU A 147 -20.30 -32.11 -9.45
C LEU A 147 -19.79 -33.26 -10.33
N VAL A 148 -18.47 -33.49 -10.32
CA VAL A 148 -17.85 -34.62 -11.04
C VAL A 148 -17.11 -35.50 -10.04
N SER A 149 -17.23 -36.83 -10.16
CA SER A 149 -16.59 -37.78 -9.25
C SER A 149 -15.06 -37.84 -9.37
N THR A 150 -14.48 -37.21 -10.40
CA THR A 150 -13.05 -37.26 -10.73
C THR A 150 -12.32 -35.95 -10.45
N GLU A 151 -13.03 -34.89 -10.10
CA GLU A 151 -12.48 -33.54 -9.92
C GLU A 151 -12.91 -32.95 -8.57
N VAL A 152 -12.16 -31.94 -8.11
CA VAL A 152 -12.54 -31.18 -6.92
C VAL A 152 -13.79 -30.36 -7.26
N VAL A 153 -14.77 -30.33 -6.36
CA VAL A 153 -15.94 -29.46 -6.50
C VAL A 153 -15.47 -28.01 -6.44
N THR A 154 -15.70 -27.28 -7.52
CA THR A 154 -15.39 -25.86 -7.65
C THR A 154 -16.66 -25.07 -7.94
N PHE A 155 -16.72 -23.86 -7.39
CA PHE A 155 -17.77 -22.88 -7.65
C PHE A 155 -17.23 -21.50 -7.34
N ASN A 156 -17.63 -20.47 -8.10
CA ASN A 156 -17.18 -19.11 -7.85
C ASN A 156 -18.32 -18.27 -7.28
N VAL A 157 -17.95 -17.32 -6.42
CA VAL A 157 -18.90 -16.36 -5.82
C VAL A 157 -18.38 -14.96 -6.06
N THR A 158 -19.26 -14.07 -6.52
CA THR A 158 -18.98 -12.65 -6.68
C THR A 158 -19.75 -11.85 -5.64
N PHE A 159 -19.02 -11.11 -4.80
CA PHE A 159 -19.59 -10.23 -3.79
C PHE A 159 -19.71 -8.80 -4.33
N LYS A 160 -20.92 -8.24 -4.34
CA LYS A 160 -21.13 -6.79 -4.49
C LYS A 160 -20.94 -6.09 -3.15
N MET A 161 -20.16 -5.02 -3.16
CA MET A 161 -19.86 -4.20 -1.99
C MET A 161 -20.85 -3.04 -1.87
N PHE A 162 -21.25 -2.75 -0.62
CA PHE A 162 -22.12 -1.63 -0.29
C PHE A 162 -21.40 -0.71 0.68
N LYS A 163 -21.84 0.55 0.75
CA LYS A 163 -21.35 1.47 1.78
C LYS A 163 -21.67 0.90 3.16
N ALA A 164 -20.65 0.75 3.99
CA ALA A 164 -20.81 0.45 5.40
C ALA A 164 -21.23 1.71 6.18
N SER A 165 -21.35 1.59 7.50
CA SER A 165 -21.77 2.71 8.38
C SER A 165 -20.81 3.90 8.36
N ASP A 166 -19.56 3.69 7.98
CA ASP A 166 -18.53 4.73 7.81
C ASP A 166 -18.62 5.48 6.46
N GLY A 167 -19.52 5.05 5.57
CA GLY A 167 -19.73 5.63 4.24
C GLY A 167 -18.83 5.06 3.14
N TYR A 168 -17.90 4.15 3.46
CA TYR A 168 -16.98 3.54 2.51
C TYR A 168 -17.45 2.15 2.09
N MET A 169 -17.14 1.73 0.85
CA MET A 169 -17.44 0.38 0.37
C MET A 169 -16.40 -0.65 0.83
N PHE A 170 -15.14 -0.24 0.88
CA PHE A 170 -14.02 -1.01 1.42
C PHE A 170 -12.88 -0.06 1.79
N HIS A 171 -11.95 -0.54 2.60
CA HIS A 171 -10.63 0.09 2.80
C HIS A 171 -9.55 -0.78 2.20
N VAL A 172 -8.36 -0.20 1.99
CA VAL A 172 -7.18 -0.98 1.63
C VAL A 172 -5.96 -0.43 2.35
N TYR A 173 -5.28 -1.31 3.09
CA TYR A 173 -4.07 -1.00 3.85
C TYR A 173 -2.90 -1.78 3.27
N GLY A 174 -1.70 -1.18 3.34
CA GLY A 174 -0.47 -1.83 2.88
C GLY A 174 -0.27 -1.90 1.36
N LEU A 175 -1.27 -1.53 0.54
CA LEU A 175 -1.15 -1.57 -0.94
C LEU A 175 0.05 -0.77 -1.48
N LEU A 176 0.38 0.35 -0.82
CA LEU A 176 1.52 1.20 -1.19
C LEU A 176 2.73 1.01 -0.25
N ALA A 177 2.78 -0.09 0.53
CA ALA A 177 3.85 -0.34 1.48
C ALA A 177 5.22 -0.41 0.80
N ALA A 178 5.33 -1.07 -0.36
CA ALA A 178 6.58 -1.12 -1.11
C ALA A 178 7.04 0.25 -1.64
N GLU A 179 6.12 1.06 -2.16
CA GLU A 179 6.41 2.43 -2.60
C GLU A 179 6.89 3.29 -1.42
N LYS A 180 6.20 3.17 -0.28
CA LYS A 180 6.56 3.87 0.96
C LYS A 180 7.87 3.36 1.56
N ALA A 181 8.15 2.05 1.49
CA ALA A 181 9.42 1.46 1.93
C ALA A 181 10.59 1.90 1.03
N GLY A 182 10.31 2.27 -0.21
CA GLY A 182 11.21 2.97 -1.12
C GLY A 182 11.53 4.41 -0.72
N LEU A 183 10.89 4.98 0.30
CA LEU A 183 11.22 6.26 0.91
C LEU A 183 11.75 6.02 2.33
N ALA A 184 13.06 6.06 2.52
CA ALA A 184 13.59 6.01 3.88
C ALA A 184 13.17 7.28 4.62
N THR A 185 12.51 7.12 5.77
CA THR A 185 11.96 8.26 6.53
C THR A 185 13.02 8.95 7.40
N LYS A 186 14.28 8.50 7.35
CA LYS A 186 15.36 8.98 8.20
C LYS A 186 16.73 8.87 7.50
N VAL A 187 17.59 9.85 7.77
CA VAL A 187 19.01 9.81 7.41
C VAL A 187 19.80 9.05 8.48
N ASP A 188 20.53 8.01 8.07
CA ASP A 188 21.35 7.21 8.97
C ASP A 188 22.78 7.76 9.08
N SER A 189 23.38 8.14 7.95
CA SER A 189 24.73 8.69 7.90
C SER A 189 24.93 9.67 6.74
N LEU A 190 26.00 10.46 6.87
CA LEU A 190 26.50 11.36 5.82
C LEU A 190 27.95 11.02 5.53
N ALA A 191 28.35 11.16 4.27
CA ALA A 191 29.75 11.13 3.87
C ALA A 191 30.07 12.33 2.98
N ALA A 192 31.35 12.71 2.95
CA ALA A 192 31.85 13.82 2.13
C ALA A 192 32.97 13.32 1.23
N THR A 193 32.90 13.68 -0.05
CA THR A 193 33.90 13.33 -1.06
C THR A 193 34.31 14.58 -1.85
N PRO A 194 35.58 15.02 -1.78
CA PRO A 194 36.63 14.48 -0.91
C PRO A 194 36.35 14.76 0.58
N ASN A 195 36.95 13.95 1.47
CA ASN A 195 36.81 14.09 2.93
C ASN A 195 37.76 15.11 3.56
N THR A 196 38.66 15.69 2.77
CA THR A 196 39.55 16.82 3.09
C THR A 196 39.67 17.71 1.86
N LEU A 197 39.87 19.02 2.02
CA LEU A 197 39.93 19.95 0.89
C LEU A 197 41.09 20.95 1.03
N THR A 198 41.68 21.32 -0.09
CA THR A 198 42.66 22.42 -0.17
C THR A 198 42.17 23.43 -1.20
N VAL A 199 42.22 24.72 -0.85
CA VAL A 199 41.77 25.82 -1.72
C VAL A 199 42.69 27.03 -1.56
N ALA A 200 42.99 27.75 -2.64
CA ALA A 200 43.76 28.99 -2.54
C ALA A 200 42.89 30.17 -2.11
N ALA A 201 43.48 31.17 -1.45
CA ALA A 201 42.78 32.41 -1.13
C ALA A 201 42.21 33.07 -2.41
N GLY A 202 40.96 33.52 -2.34
CA GLY A 202 40.22 34.07 -3.48
C GLY A 202 39.71 33.03 -4.49
N ARG A 203 39.90 31.73 -4.24
CA ARG A 203 39.42 30.64 -5.11
C ARG A 203 38.37 29.78 -4.42
N THR A 204 37.72 28.95 -5.20
CA THR A 204 36.71 28.00 -4.73
C THR A 204 37.14 26.56 -4.98
N ALA A 205 36.69 25.66 -4.12
CA ALA A 205 36.79 24.22 -4.29
C ALA A 205 35.50 23.57 -3.76
N THR A 206 35.18 22.37 -4.21
CA THR A 206 33.92 21.69 -3.88
C THR A 206 34.13 20.34 -3.23
N PHE A 207 33.18 19.93 -2.41
CA PHE A 207 32.99 18.53 -2.02
C PHE A 207 31.51 18.17 -2.10
N ASN A 208 31.25 16.91 -2.40
CA ASN A 208 29.89 16.38 -2.47
C ASN A 208 29.54 15.70 -1.16
N VAL A 209 28.30 15.91 -0.71
CA VAL A 209 27.73 15.22 0.45
C VAL A 209 26.79 14.12 -0.05
N THR A 210 27.05 12.89 0.36
CA THR A 210 26.17 11.75 0.12
C THR A 210 25.41 11.39 1.38
N VAL A 211 24.14 11.08 1.20
CA VAL A 211 23.22 10.68 2.28
C VAL A 211 22.98 9.19 2.18
N SER A 212 23.06 8.50 3.31
CA SER A 212 22.68 7.10 3.41
C SER A 212 21.47 6.93 4.34
N PRO A 213 20.45 6.19 3.92
CA PRO A 213 20.27 5.62 2.58
C PRO A 213 19.96 6.72 1.53
N ALA A 214 20.30 6.49 0.26
CA ALA A 214 20.21 7.50 -0.80
C ALA A 214 18.78 7.97 -1.10
N ASN A 215 17.79 7.16 -0.75
CA ASN A 215 16.35 7.41 -0.89
C ASN A 215 15.72 8.02 0.37
N ALA A 216 16.51 8.53 1.31
CA ALA A 216 15.97 9.28 2.44
C ALA A 216 15.23 10.52 1.94
N SER A 217 14.09 10.88 2.54
CA SER A 217 13.28 12.04 2.13
C SER A 217 13.21 13.12 3.22
N GLY A 218 12.74 14.32 2.85
CA GLY A 218 12.44 15.39 3.82
C GLY A 218 13.66 16.09 4.45
N TRP A 219 14.85 15.96 3.87
CA TRP A 219 16.06 16.64 4.33
C TRP A 219 16.62 17.59 3.28
N THR A 220 17.35 18.60 3.74
CA THR A 220 18.15 19.49 2.92
C THR A 220 19.56 19.56 3.50
N ILE A 221 20.56 19.78 2.66
CA ILE A 221 21.94 19.99 3.12
C ILE A 221 22.12 21.46 3.47
N THR A 222 22.69 21.70 4.65
CA THR A 222 23.22 23.00 5.06
C THR A 222 24.70 22.85 5.38
N ALA A 223 25.48 23.94 5.23
CA ALA A 223 26.90 23.93 5.55
C ALA A 223 27.29 25.17 6.35
N THR A 224 28.12 24.99 7.38
CA THR A 224 28.64 26.07 8.21
C THR A 224 30.17 26.01 8.25
N SER A 225 30.80 27.19 8.38
CA SER A 225 32.26 27.29 8.55
C SER A 225 32.59 27.56 10.00
N GLY A 226 33.59 26.85 10.54
CA GLY A 226 34.13 27.10 11.87
C GLY A 226 34.91 28.42 11.98
N ASP A 227 35.39 28.97 10.85
CA ASP A 227 36.04 30.29 10.79
C ASP A 227 35.75 30.97 9.45
N THR A 228 34.80 31.91 9.47
CA THR A 228 34.34 32.64 8.29
C THR A 228 35.32 33.71 7.78
N ALA A 229 36.38 34.01 8.55
CA ALA A 229 37.48 34.86 8.11
C ALA A 229 38.48 34.07 7.24
N LYS A 230 38.58 32.75 7.43
CA LYS A 230 39.46 31.86 6.63
C LYS A 230 38.73 31.27 5.42
N ALA A 231 37.52 30.74 5.60
CA ALA A 231 36.73 30.20 4.50
C ALA A 231 35.22 30.32 4.75
N THR A 232 34.45 30.40 3.66
CA THR A 232 32.97 30.35 3.71
C THR A 232 32.45 29.21 2.85
N ALA A 233 31.28 28.68 3.17
CA ALA A 233 30.65 27.60 2.42
C ALA A 233 29.25 28.00 1.92
N THR A 234 28.91 27.58 0.71
CA THR A 234 27.55 27.66 0.15
C THR A 234 27.14 26.28 -0.37
N VAL A 235 25.84 26.00 -0.38
CA VAL A 235 25.30 24.70 -0.79
C VAL A 235 24.43 24.87 -2.02
N ASN A 236 24.61 24.00 -3.01
CA ASN A 236 23.70 23.84 -4.14
C ASN A 236 23.46 22.35 -4.39
N GLY A 237 22.24 21.87 -4.13
CA GLY A 237 21.94 20.45 -4.11
C GLY A 237 22.83 19.69 -3.11
N ASN A 238 23.55 18.69 -3.60
CA ASN A 238 24.49 17.88 -2.81
C ASN A 238 25.91 18.43 -2.78
N THR A 239 26.17 19.53 -3.47
CA THR A 239 27.52 20.09 -3.62
C THR A 239 27.71 21.25 -2.65
N VAL A 240 28.72 21.14 -1.80
CA VAL A 240 29.19 22.24 -0.96
C VAL A 240 30.35 22.93 -1.65
N THR A 241 30.20 24.23 -1.92
CA THR A 241 31.25 25.07 -2.49
C THR A 241 31.91 25.87 -1.37
N VAL A 242 33.21 25.67 -1.19
CA VAL A 242 34.03 26.37 -0.20
C VAL A 242 34.82 27.47 -0.90
N THR A 243 34.75 28.69 -0.40
CA THR A 243 35.53 29.84 -0.86
C THR A 243 36.62 30.15 0.15
N GLY A 244 37.89 30.09 -0.27
CA GLY A 244 39.02 30.50 0.55
C GLY A 244 39.10 32.03 0.62
N LYS A 245 39.19 32.60 1.82
CA LYS A 245 39.34 34.05 2.03
C LYS A 245 40.75 34.45 2.43
N ALA A 246 41.33 33.72 3.37
CA ALA A 246 42.67 34.00 3.89
C ALA A 246 43.37 32.70 4.29
N ALA A 247 44.69 32.67 4.14
CA ALA A 247 45.49 31.49 4.43
C ALA A 247 45.27 30.98 5.87
N THR A 248 45.10 29.67 6.00
CA THR A 248 45.06 28.99 7.30
C THR A 248 46.47 28.90 7.87
N GLU A 249 46.60 28.89 9.19
CA GLU A 249 47.88 28.60 9.83
C GLU A 249 48.33 27.18 9.51
N THR A 250 49.64 26.95 9.36
CA THR A 250 50.20 25.63 9.07
C THR A 250 49.74 24.62 10.11
N GLY A 251 49.10 23.54 9.66
CA GLY A 251 48.58 22.48 10.53
C GLY A 251 47.24 22.78 11.20
N LYS A 252 46.60 23.92 10.91
CA LYS A 252 45.29 24.30 11.48
C LYS A 252 44.25 24.58 10.38
N PRO A 253 43.70 23.53 9.74
CA PRO A 253 42.65 23.70 8.75
C PRO A 253 41.38 24.25 9.40
N VAL A 254 40.56 24.98 8.62
CA VAL A 254 39.21 25.37 9.04
C VAL A 254 38.24 24.22 8.79
N THR A 255 37.39 23.91 9.76
CA THR A 255 36.38 22.86 9.63
C THR A 255 35.11 23.40 8.98
N ILE A 256 34.68 22.78 7.88
CA ILE A 256 33.34 22.97 7.31
C ILE A 256 32.47 21.81 7.78
N THR A 257 31.31 22.12 8.35
CA THR A 257 30.34 21.11 8.83
C THR A 257 29.12 21.13 7.92
N ALA A 258 28.84 20.01 7.25
CA ALA A 258 27.61 19.82 6.48
C ALA A 258 26.61 19.01 7.31
N THR A 259 25.34 19.44 7.32
CA THR A 259 24.25 18.85 8.10
C THR A 259 23.08 18.50 7.20
N ALA A 260 22.52 17.30 7.37
CA ALA A 260 21.28 16.84 6.73
C ALA A 260 20.59 15.77 7.59
N GLY A 261 19.26 15.88 7.74
CA GLY A 261 18.46 14.89 8.48
C GLY A 261 18.89 14.69 9.95
N GLY A 262 19.43 15.72 10.60
CA GLY A 262 19.95 15.65 11.97
C GLY A 262 21.32 14.95 12.11
N LYS A 263 21.99 14.65 11.00
CA LYS A 263 23.34 14.09 10.95
C LYS A 263 24.33 15.12 10.43
N ASN A 264 25.59 14.98 10.83
CA ASN A 264 26.68 15.87 10.47
C ASN A 264 27.83 15.11 9.80
N VAL A 265 28.50 15.76 8.84
CA VAL A 265 29.81 15.36 8.33
C VAL A 265 30.72 16.59 8.33
N THR A 266 31.98 16.40 8.74
CA THR A 266 32.97 17.48 8.84
C THR A 266 34.08 17.29 7.83
N VAL A 267 34.45 18.36 7.12
CA VAL A 267 35.54 18.40 6.15
C VAL A 267 36.56 19.44 6.59
N PRO A 268 37.81 19.07 6.93
CA PRO A 268 38.89 20.02 7.16
C PRO A 268 39.34 20.64 5.82
N VAL A 269 39.45 21.96 5.82
CA VAL A 269 39.84 22.76 4.66
C VAL A 269 41.12 23.53 4.96
N THR A 270 42.15 23.33 4.14
CA THR A 270 43.39 24.13 4.18
C THR A 270 43.29 25.24 3.15
N VAL A 271 43.44 26.50 3.59
CA VAL A 271 43.48 27.65 2.68
C VAL A 271 44.93 28.04 2.46
N THR A 272 45.42 27.94 1.21
CA THR A 272 46.77 28.39 0.86
C THR A 272 46.77 29.89 0.56
N ALA A 273 47.94 30.52 0.70
CA ALA A 273 48.16 31.89 0.25
C ALA A 273 47.92 32.03 -1.26
#